data_AF-A0A836TS28-F1
#
_entry.id   AF-A0A836TS28-F1
#
_cell.length_a   1.000
_cell.length_b   1.000
_cell.length_c   1.000
_cell.angle_alpha   90.00
_cell.angle_beta   90.00
_cell.angle_gamma   90.00
#
_symmetry.space_group_name_H-M   'P 1'
#
loop_
_entity.id
_entity.type
_entity.pdbx_description
1 polymer ?
#
loop_
_entity_poly.entity_id
_entity_poly.type
_entity_poly.pdbx_seq_one_letter_code
_entity_poly.pdbx_strand_id
1 'polypeptide(L)'
;MKAMLCKQYGPAEVLVYEDIESRPLGKNEVRIAVRAGGITGYGQMRPVNPFQGETAASVVATLRDFYAPAAISRDPWRRAALMGDCNRMLPR
;
A
#
# COMPACT_ATOMS: atom_id res chain seq x y z
N MET A 1 7.53 -12.88 -10.11
CA MET A 1 6.43 -12.90 -9.12
C MET A 1 5.15 -12.69 -9.90
N LYS A 2 4.18 -13.59 -9.76
CA LYS A 2 2.86 -13.49 -10.37
C LYS A 2 1.98 -12.58 -9.50
N ALA A 3 1.34 -11.58 -10.09
CA ALA A 3 0.52 -10.61 -9.38
C ALA A 3 -0.93 -10.69 -9.87
N MET A 4 -1.87 -10.63 -8.92
CA MET A 4 -3.29 -10.53 -9.22
C MET A 4 -3.66 -9.06 -9.44
N LEU A 5 -4.25 -8.73 -10.58
CA LEU A 5 -4.74 -7.38 -10.85
C LEU A 5 -6.21 -7.23 -10.47
N CYS A 6 -6.47 -6.41 -9.45
CA CYS A 6 -7.82 -6.01 -9.09
C CYS A 6 -8.35 -4.99 -10.12
N LYS A 7 -9.17 -5.43 -11.08
CA LYS A 7 -9.83 -4.55 -12.07
C LYS A 7 -11.04 -3.80 -11.50
N GLN A 8 -11.66 -4.34 -10.45
CA GLN A 8 -12.83 -3.76 -9.80
C GLN A 8 -12.68 -3.82 -8.28
N TYR A 9 -12.82 -2.67 -7.62
CA TYR A 9 -12.83 -2.60 -6.16
C TYR A 9 -14.15 -3.15 -5.62
N GLY A 10 -14.09 -4.12 -4.72
CA GLY A 10 -15.25 -4.68 -4.04
C GLY A 10 -14.90 -5.92 -3.23
N PRO A 11 -15.89 -6.59 -2.62
CA PRO A 11 -15.67 -7.80 -1.83
C PRO A 11 -15.10 -8.94 -2.69
N ALA A 12 -14.65 -10.02 -2.06
CA ALA A 12 -13.86 -11.06 -2.72
C ALA A 12 -14.55 -11.66 -3.97
N GLU A 13 -15.88 -11.64 -4.02
CA GLU A 13 -16.68 -12.24 -5.10
C GLU A 13 -16.59 -11.47 -6.42
N VAL A 14 -16.22 -10.18 -6.39
CA VAL A 14 -16.08 -9.34 -7.60
C VAL A 14 -14.62 -9.19 -8.06
N LEU A 15 -13.68 -9.86 -7.39
CA LEU A 15 -12.27 -9.83 -7.77
C LEU A 15 -12.05 -10.68 -9.01
N VAL A 16 -11.62 -10.05 -10.11
CA VAL A 16 -11.23 -10.75 -11.34
C VAL A 16 -9.80 -11.27 -11.19
N TYR A 17 -9.60 -12.58 -11.42
CA TYR A 17 -8.28 -13.20 -11.42
C TYR A 17 -7.63 -13.10 -12.81
N GLU A 18 -6.47 -12.46 -12.88
CA GLU A 18 -5.61 -12.47 -14.05
C GLU A 18 -4.17 -12.61 -13.57
N ASP A 19 -3.43 -13.52 -14.19
CA ASP A 19 -2.03 -13.79 -13.85
C ASP A 19 -1.13 -12.85 -14.67
N ILE A 20 -0.70 -11.75 -14.06
CA ILE A 20 0.13 -10.74 -14.70
C ILE A 20 1.50 -10.72 -14.03
N GLU A 21 2.56 -10.67 -14.84
CA GLU A 21 3.90 -10.48 -14.30
C GLU A 21 4.04 -9.10 -13.64
N SER A 22 4.45 -9.09 -12.37
CA SER A 22 4.77 -7.83 -11.71
C SER A 22 6.03 -7.24 -12.33
N ARG A 23 5.99 -5.96 -12.75
CA ARG A 23 7.20 -5.26 -13.19
C ARG A 23 8.28 -5.27 -12.09
N PRO A 24 9.58 -5.26 -12.43
CA PRO A 24 10.63 -5.09 -11.44
C PRO A 24 10.53 -3.71 -10.76
N LEU A 25 11.04 -3.63 -9.53
CA LEU A 25 11.17 -2.35 -8.82
C LEU A 25 12.22 -1.50 -9.53
N GLY A 26 11.85 -0.27 -9.88
CA GLY A 26 12.78 0.72 -10.41
C GLY A 26 13.68 1.30 -9.32
N LYS A 27 14.73 2.01 -9.75
CA LYS A 27 15.62 2.74 -8.85
C LYS A 27 14.81 3.74 -8.00
N ASN A 28 14.94 3.66 -6.68
CA ASN A 28 14.23 4.47 -5.67
C ASN A 28 12.71 4.26 -5.61
N GLU A 29 12.15 3.22 -6.22
CA GLU A 29 10.74 2.88 -6.02
C GLU A 29 10.55 2.07 -4.74
N VAL A 30 9.44 2.33 -4.05
CA VAL A 30 9.04 1.61 -2.84
C VAL A 30 7.84 0.74 -3.17
N ARG A 31 7.91 -0.54 -2.78
CA ARG A 31 6.78 -1.48 -2.85
C ARG A 31 6.39 -1.93 -1.45
N ILE A 32 5.10 -1.88 -1.16
CA ILE A 32 4.50 -2.40 0.06
C ILE A 32 3.69 -3.65 -0.25
N ALA A 33 3.71 -4.61 0.67
CA ALA A 33 2.85 -5.78 0.64
C ALA A 33 1.95 -5.77 1.88
N VAL A 34 0.64 -5.87 1.69
CA VAL A 34 -0.35 -6.00 2.76
C VAL A 34 -0.89 -7.42 2.72
N ARG A 35 -0.82 -8.13 3.85
CA ARG A 35 -1.28 -9.52 3.97
C ARG A 35 -2.48 -9.58 4.89
N ALA A 36 -3.61 -10.07 4.40
CA ALA A 36 -4.84 -10.22 5.18
C ALA A 36 -5.74 -11.31 4.57
N GLY A 37 -6.36 -12.14 5.42
CA GLY A 37 -7.34 -13.14 4.97
C GLY A 37 -6.82 -14.12 3.90
N GLY A 38 -5.52 -14.47 3.94
CA GLY A 38 -4.89 -15.33 2.94
C GLY A 38 -4.53 -14.65 1.61
N ILE A 39 -4.86 -13.37 1.45
CA ILE A 39 -4.59 -12.57 0.26
C ILE A 39 -3.42 -11.61 0.53
N THR A 40 -2.55 -11.43 -0.48
CA THR A 40 -1.50 -10.41 -0.45
C THR A 40 -1.76 -9.35 -1.52
N GLY A 41 -1.97 -8.10 -1.11
CA GLY A 41 -2.05 -6.95 -2.00
C GLY A 41 -0.72 -6.22 -2.08
N TYR A 42 -0.36 -5.73 -3.27
CA TYR A 42 0.86 -4.97 -3.49
C TYR A 42 0.55 -3.53 -3.92
N GLY A 43 1.17 -2.56 -3.24
CA GLY A 43 1.16 -1.16 -3.63
C GLY A 43 2.57 -0.71 -4.02
N GLN A 44 2.69 0.18 -5.00
CA GLN A 44 3.98 0.70 -5.44
C GLN A 44 3.91 2.20 -5.63
N MET A 45 4.93 2.90 -5.15
CA MET A 45 5.08 4.34 -5.35
C MET A 45 6.51 4.69 -5.74
N ARG A 46 6.65 5.78 -6.49
CA ARG A 46 7.94 6.42 -6.76
C ARG A 46 7.96 7.76 -6.00
N PRO A 47 8.80 7.90 -4.96
CA PRO A 47 9.03 9.19 -4.32
C PRO A 47 9.74 10.08 -5.33
N VAL A 48 9.04 11.07 -5.89
CA VAL A 48 9.56 11.93 -6.97
C VAL A 48 9.41 13.42 -6.69
N ASN A 49 8.96 13.82 -5.51
CA ASN A 49 8.68 15.23 -5.28
C ASN A 49 9.87 15.96 -4.63
N PRO A 50 10.67 16.73 -5.41
CA PRO A 50 11.80 17.50 -4.86
C PRO A 50 11.35 18.61 -3.92
N PHE A 51 10.10 19.07 -4.01
CA PHE A 51 9.55 20.11 -3.12
C PHE A 51 9.09 19.56 -1.78
N GLN A 52 8.71 18.28 -1.72
CA GLN A 52 8.34 17.61 -0.46
C GLN A 52 9.53 16.91 0.20
N GLY A 53 10.67 16.80 -0.49
CA GLY A 53 11.88 16.16 0.03
C GLY A 53 11.73 14.65 0.27
N GLU A 54 10.76 14.00 -0.37
CA GLU A 54 10.53 12.58 -0.20
C GLU A 54 11.64 11.74 -0.83
N THR A 55 12.14 10.76 -0.08
CA THR A 55 13.10 9.76 -0.54
C THR A 55 12.52 8.37 -0.34
N ALA A 56 13.08 7.37 -1.04
CA ALA A 56 12.70 5.97 -0.79
C ALA A 56 12.90 5.58 0.68
N ALA A 57 13.98 6.05 1.31
CA ALA A 57 14.26 5.81 2.72
C ALA A 57 13.22 6.47 3.64
N SER A 58 12.87 7.74 3.41
CA SER A 58 11.88 8.43 4.23
C SER A 58 10.50 7.79 4.09
N VAL A 59 10.11 7.39 2.88
CA VAL A 59 8.84 6.67 2.64
C VAL A 59 8.82 5.32 3.35
N VAL A 60 9.90 4.54 3.27
CA VAL A 60 9.98 3.24 3.98
C VAL A 60 9.90 3.45 5.48
N ALA A 61 10.63 4.43 6.03
CA ALA A 61 10.57 4.74 7.46
C ALA A 61 9.16 5.16 7.89
N THR A 62 8.53 6.08 7.15
CA THR A 62 7.16 6.52 7.42
C THR A 62 6.16 5.36 7.36
N LEU A 63 6.26 4.47 6.36
CA LEU A 63 5.40 3.30 6.27
C LEU A 63 5.64 2.33 7.44
N ARG A 64 6.90 1.99 7.72
CA ARG A 64 7.28 0.98 8.73
C ARG A 64 6.97 1.43 10.15
N ASP A 65 7.37 2.66 10.48
CA ASP A 65 7.44 3.13 11.85
C ASP A 65 6.20 3.95 12.24
N PHE A 66 5.44 4.48 11.27
CA PHE A 66 4.30 5.35 11.55
C PHE A 66 2.95 4.74 11.12
N TYR A 67 2.76 4.45 9.83
CA TYR A 67 1.45 4.02 9.33
C TYR A 67 1.15 2.52 9.49
N ALA A 68 2.14 1.65 9.30
CA ALA A 68 1.94 0.21 9.39
C ALA A 68 1.41 -0.23 10.77
N PRO A 69 1.92 0.28 11.91
CA PRO A 69 1.37 -0.06 13.23
C PRO A 69 -0.12 0.25 13.37
N ALA A 70 -0.59 1.37 12.79
CA ALA A 70 -2.01 1.75 12.82
C ALA A 70 -2.90 0.87 11.91
N ALA A 71 -2.31 0.21 10.91
CA ALA A 71 -3.01 -0.65 9.96
C ALA A 71 -3.06 -2.13 10.39
N ILE A 72 -2.16 -2.58 11.27
CA ILE A 72 -2.13 -3.97 11.76
C ILE A 72 -3.42 -4.29 12.53
N SER A 73 -3.94 -5.50 12.32
CA SER A 73 -5.19 -6.00 12.93
C SER A 73 -6.45 -5.19 12.57
N ARG A 74 -6.40 -4.34 11.53
CA ARG A 74 -7.56 -3.66 10.99
C ARG A 74 -8.18 -4.47 9.86
N ASP A 75 -9.48 -4.29 9.66
CA ASP A 75 -10.18 -4.82 8.49
C ASP A 75 -9.73 -4.06 7.22
N PRO A 76 -9.07 -4.73 6.26
CA PRO A 76 -8.57 -4.08 5.05
C PRO A 76 -9.69 -3.50 4.17
N TRP A 77 -10.93 -3.97 4.30
CA TRP A 77 -12.07 -3.45 3.55
C TRP A 77 -12.56 -2.09 4.08
N ARG A 78 -12.23 -1.74 5.32
CA ARG A 78 -12.58 -0.45 5.94
C ARG A 78 -11.57 0.67 5.63
N ARG A 79 -11.10 0.73 4.38
CA ARG A 79 -10.05 1.67 3.94
C ARG A 79 -10.32 3.14 4.27
N ALA A 80 -11.57 3.60 4.17
CA ALA A 80 -11.90 5.00 4.42
C ALA A 80 -11.69 5.39 5.89
N ALA A 81 -12.01 4.47 6.80
CA ALA A 81 -11.73 4.66 8.23
C ALA A 81 -10.22 4.64 8.49
N LEU A 82 -9.49 3.69 7.90
CA LEU A 82 -8.02 3.62 8.02
C LEU A 82 -7.33 4.89 7.49
N MET A 83 -7.77 5.42 6.34
CA MET A 83 -7.25 6.69 5.81
C MET A 83 -7.56 7.86 6.74
N GLY A 84 -8.76 7.90 7.33
CA GLY A 84 -9.12 8.90 8.33
C GLY A 84 -8.25 8.81 9.59
N ASP A 85 -7.89 7.61 10.03
CA ASP A 85 -6.96 7.40 11.14
C ASP A 85 -5.56 7.91 10.79
N CYS A 86 -5.02 7.51 9.65
CA CYS A 86 -3.71 7.99 9.17
C CYS A 86 -3.66 9.52 9.09
N ASN A 87 -4.73 10.15 8.58
CA ASN A 87 -4.80 11.62 8.49
C ASN A 87 -4.80 12.30 9.85
N ARG A 88 -5.42 11.67 10.87
CA ARG A 88 -5.42 12.21 12.25
C ARG A 88 -4.08 12.09 12.94
N MET A 89 -3.18 11.23 12.45
CA MET A 89 -1.82 11.10 12.98
C MET A 89 -0.89 12.21 12.50
N LEU A 90 -1.21 12.88 11.38
CA LEU A 90 -0.39 13.97 10.87
C LEU A 90 -0.32 15.13 11.87
N PRO A 91 0.85 15.78 12.01
CA PRO A 91 0.96 17.00 12.80
C PRO A 91 0.02 18.06 12.22
N ARG A 92 -0.62 18.83 13.11
CA ARG A 92 -1.53 19.93 12.77
C ARG A 92 -0.82 21.26 12.75
#